data_AF-A0A842LUM7-F1
#
_entry.id   AF-A0A842LUM7-F1
#
_cell.length_a   1.000
_cell.length_b   1.000
_cell.length_c   1.000
_cell.angle_alpha   90.00
_cell.angle_beta   90.00
_cell.angle_gamma   90.00
#
_symmetry.space_group_name_H-M   'P 1'
#
loop_
_entity.id
_entity.type
_entity.pdbx_description
1 polymer ?
#
loop_
_entity_poly.entity_id
_entity_poly.type
_entity_poly.pdbx_seq_one_letter_code
_entity_poly.pdbx_strand_id
1 'polypeptide(L)'
;MKRLLPQWKLLDELLMDAEALKELSLMVKLQSDWVKRRASGLFIDPFLVEVKIKLLGKEELASALLAAWRPLIAAEQLTPKRLSEALEYWRVLLPLSQRMKELEAAQFPEEKTLSVSELIKLKFLSERAFNEEVRKLQEELAEASKGGPLDYWKFVIRDTYEETLLRAYALSFIISNGHADLIINPVEETIMIEMSGKQMQKKGGKSVPISINYEKWMAMRNPKDRTEGIKNE
;
A
#
# COMPACT_ATOMS: atom_id res chain seq x y z
N MET A 1 -36.96 -41.66 -10.56
CA MET A 1 -36.85 -41.68 -12.03
C MET A 1 -38.00 -42.43 -12.72
N LYS A 2 -38.29 -43.71 -12.43
CA LYS A 2 -39.32 -44.50 -13.18
C LYS A 2 -40.79 -43.99 -13.16
N ARG A 3 -41.17 -43.09 -12.24
CA ARG A 3 -42.55 -42.58 -12.13
C ARG A 3 -42.86 -41.32 -12.96
N LEU A 4 -41.84 -40.63 -13.46
CA LEU A 4 -42.01 -39.37 -14.23
C LEU A 4 -41.86 -39.58 -15.74
N LEU A 5 -41.40 -40.76 -16.19
CA LEU A 5 -41.19 -41.11 -17.59
C LEU A 5 -42.42 -41.00 -18.53
N PRO A 6 -43.68 -41.28 -18.11
CA PRO A 6 -44.80 -41.30 -19.06
C PRO A 6 -45.32 -39.92 -19.50
N GLN A 7 -44.84 -38.83 -18.89
CA GLN A 7 -45.35 -37.47 -19.12
C GLN A 7 -44.50 -36.63 -20.10
N TRP A 8 -43.35 -37.14 -20.53
CA TRP A 8 -42.42 -36.37 -21.35
C TRP A 8 -42.72 -36.62 -22.84
N LYS A 9 -43.24 -35.60 -23.52
CA LYS A 9 -43.36 -35.60 -24.98
C LYS A 9 -42.07 -35.05 -25.57
N LEU A 10 -41.65 -35.72 -26.65
CA LEU A 10 -40.66 -35.30 -27.64
C LEU A 10 -39.19 -35.36 -27.20
N LEU A 11 -38.44 -36.11 -28.02
CA LEU A 11 -36.98 -36.20 -28.09
C LEU A 11 -36.26 -34.86 -27.89
N ASP A 12 -36.89 -33.75 -28.31
CA ASP A 12 -36.37 -32.39 -28.23
C ASP A 12 -36.17 -31.89 -26.80
N GLU A 13 -37.07 -32.19 -25.85
CA GLU A 13 -36.88 -31.81 -24.45
C GLU A 13 -35.66 -32.53 -23.85
N LEU A 14 -35.48 -33.81 -24.21
CA LEU A 14 -34.32 -34.60 -23.79
C LEU A 14 -33.02 -34.10 -24.42
N LEU A 15 -33.08 -33.59 -25.65
CA LEU A 15 -31.95 -33.04 -26.39
C LEU A 15 -31.53 -31.69 -25.81
N MET A 16 -32.50 -30.84 -25.45
CA MET A 16 -32.29 -29.58 -24.73
C MET A 16 -31.67 -29.82 -23.35
N ASP A 17 -32.14 -30.83 -22.60
CA ASP A 17 -31.57 -31.20 -21.31
C ASP A 17 -30.13 -31.76 -21.46
N ALA A 18 -29.87 -32.56 -22.49
CA ALA A 18 -28.54 -33.07 -22.80
C ALA A 18 -27.57 -31.95 -23.22
N GLU A 19 -28.05 -30.97 -23.98
CA GLU A 19 -27.28 -29.78 -24.35
C GLU A 19 -27.02 -28.88 -23.14
N ALA A 20 -28.01 -28.67 -22.27
CA ALA A 20 -27.83 -27.97 -21.01
C ALA A 20 -26.77 -28.66 -20.12
N LEU A 21 -26.81 -30.00 -20.01
CA LEU A 21 -25.79 -30.79 -19.31
C LEU A 21 -24.39 -30.66 -19.93
N LYS A 22 -24.31 -30.67 -21.26
CA LYS A 22 -23.05 -30.46 -22.01
C LYS A 22 -22.46 -29.08 -21.70
N GLU A 23 -23.27 -28.02 -21.77
CA GLU A 23 -22.85 -26.65 -21.49
C GLU A 23 -22.44 -26.47 -20.02
N LEU A 24 -23.18 -27.06 -19.07
CA LEU A 24 -22.79 -27.07 -17.65
C LEU A 24 -21.46 -27.81 -17.43
N SER A 25 -21.25 -28.95 -18.09
CA SER A 25 -19.98 -29.69 -18.01
C SER A 25 -18.82 -28.87 -18.58
N LEU A 26 -19.03 -28.17 -19.70
CA LEU A 26 -18.06 -27.25 -20.28
C LEU A 26 -17.76 -26.07 -19.36
N MET A 27 -18.78 -25.49 -18.72
CA MET A 27 -18.61 -24.40 -17.76
C MET A 27 -17.80 -24.84 -16.54
N VAL A 28 -18.09 -26.01 -15.98
CA VAL A 28 -17.33 -26.59 -14.86
C VAL A 28 -15.87 -26.86 -15.26
N LYS A 29 -15.64 -27.38 -16.48
CA LYS A 29 -14.29 -27.56 -17.02
C LYS A 29 -13.54 -26.22 -17.14
N LEU A 30 -14.19 -25.20 -17.71
CA LEU A 30 -13.61 -23.86 -17.85
C LEU A 30 -13.29 -23.23 -16.50
N GLN A 31 -14.17 -23.40 -15.50
CA GLN A 31 -13.92 -22.96 -14.13
C GLN A 31 -12.76 -23.73 -13.50
N SER A 32 -12.68 -25.05 -13.69
CA SER A 32 -11.55 -25.86 -13.20
C SER A 32 -10.23 -25.43 -13.83
N ASP A 33 -10.20 -25.21 -15.14
CA ASP A 33 -9.03 -24.74 -15.87
C ASP A 33 -8.65 -23.30 -15.49
N TRP A 34 -9.64 -22.47 -15.13
CA TRP A 34 -9.40 -21.13 -14.60
C TRP A 34 -8.79 -21.19 -13.19
N VAL A 35 -9.34 -22.01 -12.29
CA VAL A 35 -8.80 -22.22 -10.93
C VAL A 35 -7.39 -22.80 -11.00
N LYS A 36 -7.14 -23.79 -11.86
CA LYS A 36 -5.80 -24.36 -12.06
C LYS A 36 -4.81 -23.29 -12.51
N ARG A 37 -5.15 -22.50 -13.55
CA ARG A 37 -4.30 -21.39 -14.01
C ARG A 37 -4.08 -20.32 -12.95
N ARG A 38 -5.10 -19.99 -12.15
CA ARG A 38 -5.02 -19.03 -11.04
C ARG A 38 -4.13 -19.56 -9.91
N ALA A 39 -4.24 -20.85 -9.58
CA ALA A 39 -3.37 -21.52 -8.62
C ALA A 39 -1.92 -21.60 -9.12
N SER A 40 -1.69 -21.85 -10.41
CA SER A 40 -0.36 -21.75 -11.04
C SER A 40 0.21 -20.34 -10.96
N GLY A 41 -0.63 -19.31 -11.09
CA GLY A 41 -0.24 -17.90 -11.05
C GLY A 41 -0.06 -17.31 -9.65
N LEU A 42 -0.63 -17.93 -8.62
CA LEU A 42 -0.50 -17.53 -7.20
C LEU A 42 0.92 -17.72 -6.65
N PHE A 43 1.76 -18.48 -7.36
CA PHE A 43 3.18 -18.72 -7.02
C PHE A 43 4.14 -18.11 -8.04
N ILE A 44 3.77 -16.98 -8.65
CA ILE A 44 4.74 -16.17 -9.37
C ILE A 44 5.41 -15.26 -8.35
N ASP A 45 6.57 -15.69 -7.85
CA ASP A 45 7.42 -14.88 -6.99
C ASP A 45 7.82 -13.58 -7.74
N PRO A 46 7.47 -12.39 -7.22
CA PRO A 46 7.86 -11.11 -7.80
C PRO A 46 9.37 -10.99 -8.06
N PHE A 47 10.19 -11.62 -7.22
CA PHE A 47 11.64 -11.65 -7.38
C PHE A 47 12.07 -12.45 -8.62
N LEU A 48 11.47 -13.62 -8.87
CA LEU A 48 11.77 -14.43 -10.06
C LEU A 48 11.37 -13.70 -11.36
N VAL A 49 10.27 -12.95 -11.33
CA VAL A 49 9.87 -12.11 -12.47
C VAL A 49 10.88 -10.99 -12.70
N GLU A 50 11.34 -10.32 -11.65
CA GLU A 50 12.33 -9.26 -11.74
C GLU A 50 13.66 -9.76 -12.31
N VAL A 51 14.16 -10.90 -11.82
CA VAL A 51 15.37 -11.55 -12.34
C VAL A 51 15.19 -11.91 -13.82
N LYS A 52 14.04 -12.48 -14.19
CA LYS A 52 13.77 -12.84 -15.58
C LYS A 52 13.72 -11.61 -16.49
N ILE A 53 13.09 -10.51 -16.07
CA ILE A 53 13.06 -9.26 -16.82
C ILE A 53 14.47 -8.68 -17.01
N LYS A 54 15.33 -8.75 -15.99
CA LYS A 54 16.72 -8.27 -16.07
C LYS A 54 17.60 -9.12 -17.00
N LEU A 55 17.31 -10.41 -17.14
CA LEU A 55 18.07 -11.34 -17.98
C LEU A 55 17.61 -11.38 -19.45
N LEU A 56 16.36 -10.97 -19.74
CA LEU A 56 15.82 -10.97 -21.09
C LEU A 56 16.44 -9.87 -21.97
N GLY A 57 16.64 -10.19 -23.25
CA GLY A 57 17.08 -9.22 -24.24
C GLY A 57 15.99 -8.18 -24.56
N LYS A 58 16.39 -7.03 -25.13
CA LYS A 58 15.46 -5.96 -25.53
C LYS A 58 14.36 -6.46 -26.48
N GLU A 59 14.72 -7.37 -27.38
CA GLU A 59 13.83 -7.96 -28.40
C GLU A 59 12.79 -8.90 -27.77
N GLU A 60 13.19 -9.69 -26.77
CA GLU A 60 12.32 -10.61 -26.05
C GLU A 60 11.37 -9.87 -25.11
N LEU A 61 11.83 -8.79 -24.48
CA LEU A 61 10.97 -7.90 -23.70
C LEU A 61 9.94 -7.21 -24.58
N ALA A 62 10.33 -6.72 -25.76
CA ALA A 62 9.42 -6.09 -26.70
C ALA A 62 8.35 -7.08 -27.20
N SER A 63 8.73 -8.32 -27.52
CA SER A 63 7.77 -9.35 -27.95
C SER A 63 6.84 -9.78 -26.82
N ALA A 64 7.35 -9.94 -25.59
CA ALA A 64 6.53 -10.24 -24.42
C ALA A 64 5.54 -9.11 -24.10
N LEU A 65 5.97 -7.85 -24.21
CA LEU A 65 5.10 -6.69 -24.04
C LEU A 65 3.98 -6.69 -25.08
N LEU A 66 4.31 -6.88 -26.36
CA LEU A 66 3.31 -6.93 -27.44
C LEU A 66 2.33 -8.09 -27.26
N ALA A 67 2.80 -9.25 -26.80
CA ALA A 67 1.93 -10.40 -26.51
C ALA A 67 0.99 -10.16 -25.32
N ALA A 68 1.43 -9.36 -24.34
CA ALA A 68 0.65 -8.99 -23.17
C ALA A 68 -0.21 -7.72 -23.37
N TRP A 69 0.05 -6.95 -24.42
CA TRP A 69 -0.61 -5.67 -24.68
C TRP A 69 -2.08 -5.88 -25.05
N ARG A 70 -2.97 -5.67 -24.08
CA ARG A 70 -4.43 -5.65 -24.27
C ARG A 70 -4.94 -4.21 -24.11
N PRO A 71 -5.00 -3.42 -25.19
CA PRO A 71 -5.53 -2.07 -25.11
C PRO A 71 -7.02 -2.18 -24.77
N LEU A 72 -7.42 -1.67 -23.62
CA LEU A 72 -8.81 -1.47 -23.28
C LEU A 72 -9.32 -0.31 -24.15
N ILE A 73 -9.89 -0.64 -25.31
CA ILE A 73 -10.73 0.31 -26.03
C ILE A 73 -12.04 0.37 -25.25
N ALA A 74 -12.07 1.19 -24.21
CA ALA A 74 -13.30 1.55 -23.54
C ALA A 74 -14.06 2.51 -24.46
N ALA A 75 -15.02 1.99 -25.22
CA ALA A 75 -16.03 2.81 -25.85
C ALA A 75 -17.14 3.02 -24.81
N GLU A 76 -17.14 4.15 -24.11
CA GLU A 76 -18.25 4.53 -23.25
C GLU A 76 -19.49 4.82 -24.12
N GLN A 77 -20.30 3.79 -24.35
CA GLN A 77 -21.59 3.98 -25.02
C GLN A 77 -22.63 4.46 -24.02
N LEU A 78 -23.15 5.66 -24.27
CA LEU A 78 -24.22 6.25 -23.51
C LEU A 78 -25.56 5.67 -24.00
N THR A 79 -26.05 4.62 -23.33
CA THR A 79 -27.31 3.97 -23.71
C THR A 79 -28.54 4.80 -23.30
N PRO A 80 -29.68 4.72 -24.03
CA PRO A 80 -30.92 5.39 -23.63
C PRO A 80 -31.39 5.02 -22.22
N LYS A 81 -31.17 3.77 -21.80
CA LYS A 81 -31.48 3.31 -20.43
C LYS A 81 -30.66 4.04 -19.36
N ARG A 82 -29.35 4.24 -19.60
CA ARG A 82 -28.50 5.01 -18.69
C ARG A 82 -28.90 6.49 -18.63
N LEU A 83 -29.38 7.05 -19.74
CA LEU A 83 -29.94 8.40 -19.75
C LEU A 83 -31.20 8.51 -18.90
N SER A 84 -32.12 7.53 -19.01
CA SER A 84 -33.32 7.52 -18.15
C SER A 84 -32.96 7.36 -16.68
N GLU A 85 -32.03 6.48 -16.35
CA GLU A 85 -31.55 6.28 -14.98
C GLU A 85 -30.86 7.55 -14.44
N ALA A 86 -30.07 8.24 -15.25
CA ALA A 86 -29.42 9.50 -14.86
C ALA A 86 -30.45 10.62 -14.63
N LEU A 87 -31.49 10.71 -15.45
CA LEU A 87 -32.58 11.68 -15.28
C LEU A 87 -33.41 11.39 -14.04
N GLU A 88 -33.74 10.12 -13.77
CA GLU A 88 -34.43 9.73 -12.55
C GLU A 88 -33.58 10.04 -11.31
N TYR A 89 -32.28 9.74 -11.36
CA TYR A 89 -31.34 10.10 -10.31
C TYR A 89 -31.33 11.61 -10.05
N TRP A 90 -31.23 12.43 -11.11
CA TRP A 90 -31.26 13.90 -10.99
C TRP A 90 -32.55 14.44 -10.39
N ARG A 91 -33.68 13.75 -10.57
CA ARG A 91 -34.97 14.14 -9.99
C ARG A 91 -35.07 13.84 -8.50
N VAL A 92 -34.38 12.80 -8.03
CA VAL A 92 -34.42 12.35 -6.62
C VAL A 92 -33.33 13.02 -5.78
N LEU A 93 -32.30 13.58 -6.41
CA LEU A 93 -31.22 14.26 -5.71
C LEU A 93 -31.69 15.51 -4.96
N LEU A 94 -31.19 15.65 -3.73
CA LEU A 94 -31.37 16.85 -2.92
C LEU A 94 -30.80 18.09 -3.64
N PRO A 95 -31.30 19.31 -3.35
CA PRO A 95 -30.71 20.55 -3.82
C PRO A 95 -29.20 20.61 -3.56
N LEU A 96 -28.45 21.23 -4.47
CA LEU A 96 -26.97 21.31 -4.39
C LEU A 96 -26.48 21.84 -3.04
N SER A 97 -27.19 22.79 -2.43
CA SER A 97 -26.86 23.35 -1.12
C SER A 97 -26.94 22.34 0.03
N GLN A 98 -27.81 21.34 -0.05
CA GLN A 98 -27.93 20.26 0.95
C GLN A 98 -26.90 19.17 0.68
N ARG A 99 -26.66 18.82 -0.59
CA ARG A 99 -25.60 17.87 -0.98
C ARG A 99 -24.20 18.37 -0.62
N MET A 100 -23.96 19.68 -0.76
CA MET A 100 -22.68 20.29 -0.37
C MET A 100 -22.43 20.14 1.14
N LYS A 101 -23.48 20.29 1.97
CA LYS A 101 -23.38 20.06 3.43
C LYS A 101 -23.11 18.61 3.78
N GLU A 102 -23.70 17.65 3.06
CA GLU A 102 -23.37 16.24 3.23
C GLU A 102 -21.94 15.93 2.80
N LEU A 103 -21.41 16.59 1.76
CA LEU A 103 -20.02 16.43 1.34
C LEU A 103 -19.04 17.09 2.33
N GLU A 104 -19.41 18.22 2.92
CA GLU A 104 -18.68 18.85 4.03
C GLU A 104 -18.71 17.98 5.30
N ALA A 105 -19.85 17.32 5.58
CA ALA A 105 -20.01 16.42 6.72
C ALA A 105 -19.39 15.02 6.49
N ALA A 106 -19.32 14.57 5.23
CA ALA A 106 -18.68 13.34 4.77
C ALA A 106 -17.23 13.57 4.35
N GLN A 107 -16.65 14.73 4.68
CA GLN A 107 -15.24 14.74 5.03
C GLN A 107 -15.11 13.71 6.16
N PHE A 108 -14.70 12.50 5.79
CA PHE A 108 -13.90 11.67 6.68
C PHE A 108 -12.99 12.65 7.41
N PRO A 109 -12.84 12.58 8.76
CA PRO A 109 -11.80 13.35 9.39
C PRO A 109 -10.59 13.04 8.52
N GLU A 110 -10.06 14.05 7.81
CA GLU A 110 -8.80 13.92 7.11
C GLU A 110 -7.93 13.14 8.07
N GLU A 111 -7.19 12.12 7.63
CA GLU A 111 -6.16 11.57 8.51
C GLU A 111 -5.36 12.78 8.97
N LYS A 112 -5.67 13.26 10.18
CA LYS A 112 -5.28 14.58 10.63
C LYS A 112 -3.86 14.35 11.01
N THR A 113 -2.98 14.52 10.03
CA THR A 113 -1.58 14.75 10.30
C THR A 113 -1.57 15.98 11.18
N LEU A 114 -1.46 15.74 12.49
CA LEU A 114 -1.42 16.79 13.49
C LEU A 114 -0.30 17.73 13.10
N SER A 115 -0.65 18.95 12.74
CA SER A 115 0.35 19.97 12.48
C SER A 115 1.07 20.31 13.79
N VAL A 116 2.32 20.77 13.71
CA VAL A 116 3.11 21.18 14.89
C VAL A 116 2.33 22.19 15.74
N SER A 117 1.60 23.11 15.10
CA SER A 117 0.76 24.11 15.75
C SER A 117 -0.45 23.50 16.49
N GLU A 118 -1.01 22.39 16.01
CA GLU A 118 -2.08 21.65 16.70
C GLU A 118 -1.56 20.83 17.88
N LEU A 119 -0.38 20.22 17.76
CA LEU A 119 0.30 19.54 18.89
C LEU A 119 0.63 20.52 20.03
N ILE A 120 1.00 21.75 19.68
CA ILE A 120 1.20 22.85 20.64
C ILE A 120 -0.11 23.24 21.32
N LYS A 121 -1.22 23.38 20.57
CA LYS A 121 -2.55 23.69 21.11
C LYS A 121 -3.09 22.59 22.03
N LEU A 122 -2.82 21.33 21.71
CA LEU A 122 -3.22 20.16 22.49
C LEU A 122 -2.32 19.94 23.73
N LYS A 123 -1.36 20.84 24.01
CA LYS A 123 -0.39 20.78 25.12
C LYS A 123 0.53 19.55 25.10
N PHE A 124 0.67 18.89 23.96
CA PHE A 124 1.64 17.79 23.82
C PHE A 124 3.07 18.32 23.67
N LEU A 125 3.26 19.56 23.17
CA LEU A 125 4.58 20.16 22.97
C LEU A 125 4.58 21.66 23.32
N SER A 126 5.60 22.12 24.07
CA SER A 126 5.96 23.55 24.09
C SER A 126 6.92 23.80 22.94
N GLU A 127 6.65 24.79 22.08
CA GLU A 127 7.49 25.12 20.91
C GLU A 127 8.97 25.35 21.30
N ARG A 128 9.20 25.93 22.48
CA ARG A 128 10.55 26.10 23.04
C ARG A 128 11.18 24.77 23.44
N ALA A 129 10.43 23.92 24.15
CA ALA A 129 10.92 22.62 24.60
C ALA A 129 11.21 21.69 23.41
N PHE A 130 10.37 21.71 22.37
CA PHE A 130 10.60 20.94 21.15
C PHE A 130 11.84 21.42 20.39
N ASN A 131 12.00 22.74 20.20
CA ASN A 131 13.19 23.28 19.55
C ASN A 131 14.47 23.02 20.34
N GLU A 132 14.41 23.06 21.68
CA GLU A 132 15.51 22.64 22.54
C GLU A 132 15.85 21.15 22.35
N GLU A 133 14.84 20.28 22.28
CA GLU A 133 15.02 18.84 22.07
C GLU A 133 15.58 18.53 20.68
N VAL A 134 15.10 19.21 19.63
CA VAL A 134 15.65 19.12 18.27
C VAL A 134 17.12 19.54 18.25
N ARG A 135 17.46 20.63 18.94
CA ARG A 135 18.84 21.12 19.00
C ARG A 135 19.75 20.15 19.73
N LYS A 136 19.33 19.61 20.88
CA LYS A 136 20.08 18.56 21.61
C LYS A 136 20.27 17.33 20.72
N LEU A 137 19.22 16.89 20.04
CA LEU A 137 19.28 15.74 19.14
C LEU A 137 20.23 15.97 17.96
N GLN A 138 20.29 17.20 17.45
CA GLN A 138 21.23 17.58 16.40
C GLN A 138 22.68 17.60 16.89
N GLU A 139 22.94 18.10 18.11
CA GLU A 139 24.26 18.05 18.75
C GLU A 139 24.69 16.58 18.98
N GLU A 140 23.80 15.72 19.48
CA GLU A 140 24.03 14.27 19.62
C GLU A 140 24.33 13.59 18.28
N LEU A 141 23.55 13.90 17.24
CA LEU A 141 23.76 13.36 15.90
C LEU A 141 25.11 13.82 15.32
N ALA A 142 25.50 15.07 15.59
CA ALA A 142 26.79 15.61 15.16
C ALA A 142 27.98 14.93 15.83
N GLU A 143 27.85 14.57 17.10
CA GLU A 143 28.88 13.81 17.79
C GLU A 143 28.94 12.36 17.33
N ALA A 144 27.78 11.71 17.18
CA ALA A 144 27.70 10.32 16.75
C ALA A 144 28.12 10.11 15.28
N SER A 145 27.83 11.08 14.41
CA SER A 145 28.15 11.00 12.98
C SER A 145 29.61 11.32 12.66
N LYS A 146 30.42 11.81 13.62
CA LYS A 146 31.89 11.99 13.41
C LYS A 146 32.60 10.67 13.11
N GLY A 147 32.01 9.54 13.50
CA GLY A 147 32.54 8.19 13.27
C GLY A 147 32.04 7.50 12.00
N GLY A 148 31.19 8.15 11.20
CA GLY A 148 30.56 7.58 10.00
C GLY A 148 29.04 7.40 10.11
N PRO A 149 28.41 6.72 9.12
CA PRO A 149 26.96 6.54 9.07
C PRO A 149 26.44 5.73 10.27
N LEU A 150 25.33 6.17 10.85
CA LEU A 150 24.72 5.57 12.05
C LEU A 150 23.43 4.83 11.70
N ASP A 151 23.18 3.69 12.36
CA ASP A 151 21.90 2.97 12.23
C ASP A 151 20.74 3.78 12.86
N TYR A 152 19.69 4.01 12.08
CA TYR A 152 18.51 4.78 12.47
C TYR A 152 17.84 4.21 13.72
N TRP A 153 17.61 2.90 13.76
CA TRP A 153 16.87 2.27 14.85
C TRP A 153 17.69 2.32 16.14
N LYS A 154 19.00 2.06 16.05
CA LYS A 154 19.89 2.17 17.21
C LYS A 154 19.94 3.59 17.78
N PHE A 155 19.83 4.61 16.94
CA PHE A 155 19.86 6.00 17.37
C PHE A 155 18.56 6.47 18.03
N VAL A 156 17.41 6.04 17.49
CA VAL A 156 16.09 6.55 17.86
C VAL A 156 15.47 5.80 19.06
N ILE A 157 15.78 4.51 19.25
CA ILE A 157 15.20 3.70 20.33
C ILE A 157 15.63 4.19 21.72
N ARG A 158 14.65 4.31 22.63
CA ARG A 158 14.81 4.65 24.05
C ARG A 158 13.95 3.75 24.94
N ASP A 159 14.03 3.96 26.25
CA ASP A 159 13.40 3.13 27.27
C ASP A 159 11.87 3.20 27.26
N THR A 160 11.30 4.31 26.78
CA THR A 160 9.87 4.46 26.59
C THR A 160 9.50 4.58 25.11
N TYR A 161 8.30 4.10 24.79
CA TYR A 161 7.74 4.21 23.44
C TYR A 161 7.53 5.68 23.04
N GLU A 162 7.06 6.51 23.99
CA GLU A 162 6.82 7.94 23.78
C GLU A 162 8.12 8.69 23.45
N GLU A 163 9.21 8.44 24.18
CA GLU A 163 10.52 9.03 23.88
C GLU A 163 11.04 8.60 22.50
N THR A 164 10.85 7.32 22.17
CA THR A 164 11.24 6.77 20.86
C THR A 164 10.49 7.45 19.72
N LEU A 165 9.17 7.64 19.89
CA LEU A 165 8.32 8.33 18.91
C LEU A 165 8.70 9.80 18.78
N LEU A 166 8.94 10.50 19.90
CA LEU A 166 9.36 11.89 19.91
C LEU A 166 10.71 12.09 19.20
N ARG A 167 11.68 11.23 19.47
CA ARG A 167 13.00 11.26 18.79
C ARG A 167 12.88 10.96 17.31
N ALA A 168 12.06 9.98 16.92
CA ALA A 168 11.81 9.67 15.51
C ALA A 168 11.23 10.87 14.76
N TYR A 169 10.29 11.56 15.40
CA TYR A 169 9.65 12.76 14.87
C TYR A 169 10.61 13.94 14.78
N ALA A 170 11.40 14.20 15.83
CA ALA A 170 12.43 15.24 15.81
C ALA A 170 13.48 14.97 14.73
N LEU A 171 13.89 13.72 14.54
CA LEU A 171 14.83 13.34 13.49
C LEU A 171 14.25 13.53 12.07
N SER A 172 12.96 13.20 11.86
CA SER A 172 12.32 13.46 10.56
C SER A 172 12.29 14.95 10.23
N PHE A 173 12.15 15.80 11.24
CA PHE A 173 12.26 17.25 11.11
C PHE A 173 13.68 17.69 10.75
N ILE A 174 14.72 17.15 11.40
CA ILE A 174 16.13 17.42 11.07
C ILE A 174 16.46 17.04 9.61
N ILE A 175 15.99 15.87 9.15
CA ILE A 175 16.18 15.39 7.78
C ILE A 175 15.44 16.28 6.78
N SER A 176 14.19 16.64 7.08
CA SER A 176 13.35 17.49 6.22
C SER A 176 13.93 18.90 6.04
N ASN A 177 14.61 19.43 7.06
CA ASN A 177 15.32 20.71 6.98
C ASN A 177 16.71 20.62 6.35
N GLY A 178 17.15 19.42 5.91
CA GLY A 178 18.43 19.22 5.24
C GLY A 178 19.63 19.33 6.17
N HIS A 179 19.47 18.98 7.44
CA HIS A 179 20.57 18.89 8.42
C HIS A 179 21.15 17.47 8.54
N ALA A 180 20.42 16.47 8.03
CA ALA A 180 20.84 15.07 7.99
C ALA A 180 20.35 14.39 6.72
N ASP A 181 21.12 13.42 6.25
CA ASP A 181 20.83 12.59 5.10
C ASP A 181 20.45 11.18 5.54
N LEU A 182 19.44 10.63 4.87
CA LEU A 182 18.96 9.27 5.08
C LEU A 182 19.44 8.39 3.92
N ILE A 183 20.23 7.36 4.24
CA ILE A 183 20.70 6.35 3.30
C ILE A 183 19.88 5.09 3.55
N ILE A 184 18.99 4.76 2.61
CA ILE A 184 18.15 3.57 2.71
C ILE A 184 18.68 2.53 1.73
N ASN A 185 18.91 1.31 2.22
CA ASN A 185 19.09 0.14 1.38
C ASN A 185 17.76 -0.62 1.29
N PRO A 186 17.04 -0.58 0.15
CA PRO A 186 15.74 -1.24 0.01
C PRO A 186 15.82 -2.77 0.10
N VAL A 187 16.99 -3.36 -0.14
CA VAL A 187 17.18 -4.83 -0.16
C VAL A 187 17.40 -5.37 1.25
N GLU A 188 18.10 -4.63 2.10
CA GLU A 188 18.42 -5.05 3.47
C GLU A 188 17.49 -4.41 4.52
N GLU A 189 16.56 -3.55 4.09
CA GLU A 189 15.68 -2.73 4.95
C GLU A 189 16.45 -1.90 6.01
N THR A 190 17.74 -1.69 5.81
CA THR A 190 18.58 -0.92 6.73
C THR A 190 18.45 0.56 6.41
N ILE A 191 18.20 1.34 7.45
CA ILE A 191 18.10 2.79 7.38
C ILE A 191 19.31 3.35 8.13
N MET A 192 20.19 4.03 7.41
CA MET A 192 21.37 4.70 7.97
C MET A 192 21.17 6.21 7.91
N ILE A 193 21.71 6.93 8.90
CA ILE A 193 21.68 8.37 9.03
C ILE A 193 23.11 8.89 8.99
N GLU A 194 23.35 9.94 8.22
CA GLU A 194 24.62 10.67 8.19
C GLU A 194 24.35 12.17 8.30
N MET A 195 25.20 12.92 9.00
CA MET A 195 25.10 14.37 9.00
C MET A 195 25.48 14.95 7.63
N SER A 196 24.59 15.78 7.08
CA SER A 196 24.88 16.47 5.84
C SER A 196 25.84 17.64 6.11
N GLY A 197 27.07 17.55 5.62
CA GLY A 197 28.09 18.60 5.81
C GLY A 197 27.82 19.93 5.09
N LYS A 198 26.79 20.00 4.24
CA LYS A 198 26.36 21.23 3.54
C LYS A 198 24.83 21.24 3.44
N GLN A 199 24.20 22.38 3.75
CA GLN A 199 22.79 22.64 3.45
C GLN A 199 22.58 22.60 1.92
N MET A 200 22.40 21.41 1.35
CA MET A 200 21.97 21.28 -0.04
C MET A 200 20.45 21.27 -0.05
N GLN A 201 19.84 22.31 -0.61
CA GLN A 201 18.45 22.25 -1.05
C GLN A 201 18.35 21.12 -2.09
N LYS A 202 17.94 19.93 -1.65
CA LYS A 202 17.78 18.78 -2.55
C LYS A 202 16.66 19.08 -3.55
N LYS A 203 17.03 19.27 -4.82
CA LYS A 203 16.08 19.26 -5.94
C LYS A 203 15.52 17.84 -6.07
N GLY A 204 14.30 17.65 -5.59
CA GLY A 204 13.58 16.36 -5.61
C GLY A 204 13.70 15.61 -4.27
N GLY A 205 12.85 15.96 -3.30
CA GLY A 205 12.71 15.21 -2.06
C GLY A 205 11.98 13.89 -2.29
N LYS A 206 12.50 12.78 -1.76
CA LYS A 206 11.78 11.51 -1.67
C LYS A 206 11.19 11.41 -0.26
N SER A 207 9.87 11.28 -0.16
CA SER A 207 9.19 11.01 1.10
C SER A 207 9.32 9.53 1.43
N VAL A 208 9.79 9.21 2.63
CA VAL A 208 9.98 7.83 3.09
C VAL A 208 9.09 7.61 4.31
N PRO A 209 8.05 6.76 4.22
CA PRO A 209 7.27 6.39 5.38
C PRO A 209 8.07 5.41 6.25
N ILE A 210 8.21 5.73 7.54
CA ILE A 210 8.80 4.84 8.54
C ILE A 210 7.72 4.50 9.56
N SER A 211 7.21 3.26 9.51
CA SER A 211 6.22 2.79 10.47
C SER A 211 6.89 2.41 11.79
N ILE A 212 6.45 3.06 12.87
CA ILE A 212 6.83 2.80 14.26
C ILE A 212 5.56 2.40 15.00
N ASN A 213 5.38 1.10 15.23
CA ASN A 213 4.31 0.58 16.09
C ASN A 213 4.92 0.03 17.40
N TYR A 214 4.07 -0.18 18.41
CA TYR A 214 4.51 -0.64 19.73
C TYR A 214 5.19 -2.03 19.68
N GLU A 215 4.65 -2.94 18.86
CA GLU A 215 5.18 -4.29 18.68
C GLU A 215 6.61 -4.28 18.09
N LYS A 216 6.84 -3.48 17.05
CA LYS A 216 8.17 -3.33 16.43
C LYS A 216 9.15 -2.65 17.38
N TRP A 217 8.70 -1.67 18.17
CA TRP A 217 9.55 -1.06 19.20
C TRP A 217 9.98 -2.09 20.25
N MET A 218 9.05 -2.91 20.75
CA MET A 218 9.34 -4.00 21.68
C MET A 218 10.33 -5.01 21.09
N ALA A 219 10.12 -5.44 19.85
CA ALA A 219 10.99 -6.41 19.15
C ALA A 219 12.41 -5.87 18.94
N MET A 220 12.56 -4.56 18.70
CA MET A 220 13.88 -3.94 18.52
C MET A 220 14.58 -3.67 19.86
N ARG A 221 13.84 -3.50 20.96
CA ARG A 221 14.39 -3.36 22.32
C ARG A 221 14.87 -4.71 22.89
N ASN A 222 14.15 -5.78 22.60
CA ASN A 222 14.48 -7.14 23.03
C ASN A 222 14.87 -8.02 21.82
N PRO A 223 16.15 -8.04 21.43
CA PRO A 223 16.61 -8.83 20.28
C PRO A 223 16.49 -10.36 20.46
N LYS A 224 16.00 -10.85 21.62
CA LYS A 224 15.81 -12.28 21.90
C LYS A 224 14.59 -12.91 21.21
N ASP A 225 13.61 -12.13 20.76
CA ASP A 225 12.41 -12.68 20.09
C ASP A 225 12.58 -12.84 18.57
N ARG A 226 13.71 -12.41 17.99
CA ARG A 226 13.99 -12.65 16.56
C ARG A 226 14.18 -14.13 16.21
N THR A 227 14.42 -15.00 17.19
CA THR A 227 14.68 -16.43 16.95
C THR A 227 13.47 -17.36 17.06
N GLU A 228 12.31 -16.88 17.53
CA GLU A 228 11.15 -17.77 17.74
C GLU A 228 10.07 -17.66 16.64
N GLY A 229 10.13 -16.65 15.76
CA GLY A 229 9.12 -16.44 14.71
C GLY A 229 9.35 -17.15 13.36
N ILE A 230 10.47 -17.87 13.16
CA ILE A 230 10.76 -18.60 11.90
C ILE A 230 10.59 -20.12 12.06
N LYS A 231 10.18 -20.59 13.24
CA LYS A 231 9.75 -21.96 13.46
C LYS A 231 8.35 -21.94 14.04
N ASN A 232 7.34 -21.90 13.17
CA ASN A 232 6.17 -22.77 13.22
C ASN A 232 5.17 -22.34 12.13
N GLU A 233 4.89 -23.33 11.26
CA GLU A 233 3.78 -23.51 10.31
C GLU A 233 3.72 -22.67 9.02
#